data_AF-A0AAD4H7B6-F1
#
_entry.id   AF-A0AAD4H7B6-F1
#
_cell.length_a   1.000
_cell.length_b   1.000
_cell.length_c   1.000
_cell.angle_alpha   90.00
_cell.angle_beta   90.00
_cell.angle_gamma   90.00
#
_symmetry.space_group_name_H-M   'P 1'
#
loop_
_entity.id
_entity.type
_entity.pdbx_description
1 polymer ?
#
loop_
_entity_poly.entity_id
_entity_poly.type
_entity_poly.pdbx_seq_one_letter_code
_entity_poly.pdbx_strand_id
1 'polypeptide(L)'
;MDNNTAASGTKKKFVRKVAPSKAPGRVLKKQLRNMERLLKNKDTLKDLPIEVVAETEKKIADVKKKIEALGPQAKPTAPAPAVVSSTKSSKTDAGNSASKGGIKATELRRAGRKIVAFKKQHPNYTTSEAESTELVELELDLMYIKYYPKGQEYIPIYTESVTEVQVKARTEIRENTRKALESGELKKSTGVEKSEEKTKSVIGKHPASNWSDDEEEEEEEEEEERENKKLKTE
;
A
#
# COMPACT_ATOMS: atom_id res chain seq x y z
N MET A 1 -59.97 4.26 36.73
CA MET A 1 -59.71 3.36 35.58
C MET A 1 -58.80 4.11 34.64
N ASP A 2 -57.51 3.84 34.76
CA ASP A 2 -56.43 4.56 34.11
C ASP A 2 -56.12 3.91 32.75
N ASN A 3 -56.31 4.64 31.66
CA ASN A 3 -55.91 4.21 30.32
C ASN A 3 -54.52 4.74 29.99
N ASN A 4 -53.51 3.93 30.30
CA ASN A 4 -52.12 4.10 29.87
C ASN A 4 -52.00 3.81 28.35
N THR A 5 -51.94 4.85 27.52
CA THR A 5 -51.57 4.71 26.10
C THR A 5 -50.08 5.00 25.94
N ALA A 6 -49.27 3.94 25.97
CA ALA A 6 -47.84 4.02 25.69
C ALA A 6 -47.61 4.36 24.21
N ALA A 7 -47.13 5.57 23.95
CA ALA A 7 -46.67 5.98 22.63
C ALA A 7 -45.42 5.17 22.24
N SER A 8 -45.60 4.14 21.41
CA SER A 8 -44.50 3.38 20.82
C SER A 8 -43.76 4.25 19.81
N GLY A 9 -42.70 4.92 20.25
CA GLY A 9 -41.78 5.66 19.39
C GLY A 9 -41.06 4.73 18.42
N THR A 10 -41.63 4.53 17.24
CA THR A 10 -40.95 3.87 16.11
C THR A 10 -39.80 4.75 15.65
N LYS A 11 -38.58 4.45 16.10
CA LYS A 11 -37.34 5.09 15.64
C LYS A 11 -37.18 4.81 14.13
N LYS A 12 -37.51 5.78 13.28
CA LYS A 12 -37.19 5.75 11.84
C LYS A 12 -35.67 5.64 11.70
N LYS A 13 -35.19 4.46 11.28
CA LYS A 13 -33.78 4.25 10.93
C LYS A 13 -33.46 5.17 9.74
N PHE A 14 -32.61 6.16 9.97
CA PHE A 14 -32.06 7.00 8.91
C PHE A 14 -31.15 6.13 8.03
N VAL A 15 -31.71 5.54 6.97
CA VAL A 15 -30.89 4.94 5.91
C VAL A 15 -30.27 6.11 5.15
N ARG A 16 -29.01 6.45 5.47
CA ARG A 16 -28.21 7.36 4.64
C ARG A 16 -28.14 6.73 3.25
N LYS A 17 -28.81 7.35 2.27
CA LYS A 17 -28.56 7.07 0.85
C LYS A 17 -27.10 7.44 0.58
N VAL A 18 -26.22 6.46 0.58
CA VAL A 18 -24.83 6.62 0.17
C VAL A 18 -24.86 6.90 -1.33
N ALA A 19 -24.56 8.14 -1.72
CA ALA A 19 -24.41 8.47 -3.13
C ALA A 19 -23.30 7.58 -3.73
N PRO A 20 -23.51 6.96 -4.90
CA PRO A 20 -22.49 6.12 -5.51
C PRO A 20 -21.23 6.97 -5.75
N SER A 21 -20.14 6.62 -5.07
CA SER A 21 -18.90 7.41 -4.95
C SER A 21 -18.09 7.56 -6.25
N LYS A 22 -18.63 7.09 -7.38
CA LYS A 22 -17.99 7.15 -8.69
C LYS A 22 -18.94 7.87 -9.64
N ALA A 23 -18.48 9.00 -10.19
CA ALA A 23 -19.24 9.76 -11.18
C ALA A 23 -19.78 8.82 -12.28
N PRO A 24 -21.07 8.89 -12.63
CA PRO A 24 -21.72 7.95 -13.54
C PRO A 24 -21.01 7.85 -14.89
N GLY A 25 -20.44 8.95 -15.38
CA GLY A 25 -19.64 8.96 -16.61
C GLY A 25 -18.34 8.15 -16.53
N ARG A 26 -17.68 8.04 -15.36
CA ARG A 26 -16.45 7.24 -15.20
C ARG A 26 -16.73 5.75 -15.26
N VAL A 27 -17.87 5.32 -14.73
CA VAL A 27 -18.31 3.92 -14.78
C VAL A 27 -18.63 3.52 -16.22
N LEU A 28 -19.41 4.34 -16.93
CA LEU A 28 -19.77 4.09 -18.34
C LEU A 28 -18.54 4.09 -19.25
N LYS A 29 -17.58 5.00 -19.05
CA LYS A 29 -16.31 5.00 -19.80
C LYS A 29 -15.48 3.72 -19.57
N LYS A 30 -15.47 3.19 -18.33
CA LYS A 30 -14.79 1.92 -18.03
C LYS A 30 -15.51 0.74 -18.70
N GLN A 31 -16.84 0.73 -18.69
CA GLN A 31 -17.64 -0.28 -19.36
C GLN A 31 -17.40 -0.29 -20.87
N LEU A 32 -17.38 0.89 -21.51
CA LEU A 32 -17.04 1.04 -22.93
C LEU A 32 -15.66 0.48 -23.25
N ARG A 33 -14.64 0.84 -22.47
CA ARG A 33 -13.27 0.35 -22.66
C ARG A 33 -13.16 -1.17 -22.54
N ASN A 34 -13.92 -1.77 -21.63
CA ASN A 34 -13.93 -3.23 -21.45
C ASN A 34 -14.59 -3.94 -22.62
N MET A 35 -15.75 -3.46 -23.09
CA MET A 35 -16.44 -4.05 -24.25
C MET A 35 -15.61 -3.88 -25.55
N GLU A 36 -14.96 -2.72 -25.74
CA GLU A 36 -14.07 -2.53 -26.89
C GLU A 36 -12.81 -3.41 -26.82
N ARG A 37 -12.31 -3.74 -25.62
CA ARG A 37 -11.19 -4.70 -25.47
C ARG A 37 -11.59 -6.11 -25.82
N LEU A 38 -12.79 -6.53 -25.41
CA LEU A 38 -13.34 -7.85 -25.73
C LEU A 38 -13.40 -8.06 -27.25
N LEU A 39 -13.76 -7.03 -28.01
CA LEU A 39 -13.82 -7.07 -29.47
C LEU A 39 -12.48 -6.87 -30.18
N LYS A 40 -11.49 -6.23 -29.55
CA LYS A 40 -10.15 -5.99 -30.13
C LYS A 40 -9.19 -7.15 -29.92
N ASN A 41 -9.42 -7.98 -28.90
CA ASN A 41 -8.59 -9.13 -28.59
C ASN A 41 -8.93 -10.28 -29.56
N LYS A 42 -7.98 -10.61 -30.45
CA LYS A 42 -8.16 -11.63 -31.50
C LYS A 42 -8.41 -13.03 -30.93
N ASP A 43 -7.90 -13.32 -29.74
CA ASP A 43 -8.03 -14.64 -29.11
C ASP A 43 -9.44 -14.81 -28.52
N THR A 44 -9.95 -13.79 -27.82
CA THR A 44 -11.32 -13.85 -27.29
C THR A 44 -12.38 -13.73 -28.39
N LEU A 45 -12.12 -13.01 -29.47
CA LEU A 45 -13.10 -12.82 -30.55
C LEU A 45 -13.42 -14.11 -31.30
N LYS A 46 -12.47 -15.05 -31.40
CA LYS A 46 -12.66 -16.34 -32.10
C LYS A 46 -13.57 -17.31 -31.34
N ASP A 47 -13.57 -17.21 -30.01
CA ASP A 47 -14.34 -18.09 -29.13
C ASP A 47 -15.74 -17.56 -28.82
N LEU A 48 -16.06 -16.32 -29.24
CA LEU A 48 -17.36 -15.72 -29.02
C LEU A 48 -18.35 -16.02 -30.15
N PRO A 49 -19.60 -16.40 -29.84
CA PRO A 49 -20.65 -16.53 -30.83
C PRO A 49 -20.91 -15.19 -31.54
N ILE A 50 -21.17 -15.24 -32.84
CA ILE A 50 -21.43 -14.06 -33.70
C ILE A 50 -22.58 -13.20 -33.13
N GLU A 51 -23.58 -13.82 -32.53
CA GLU A 51 -24.71 -13.14 -31.87
C GLU A 51 -24.25 -12.30 -30.67
N VAL A 52 -23.33 -12.83 -29.86
CA VAL A 52 -22.78 -12.12 -28.69
C VAL A 52 -21.92 -10.95 -29.15
N VAL A 53 -21.17 -11.11 -30.24
CA VAL A 53 -20.41 -10.01 -30.87
C VAL A 53 -21.34 -8.89 -31.30
N ALA A 54 -22.40 -9.20 -32.07
CA ALA A 54 -23.37 -8.22 -32.52
C ALA A 54 -24.12 -7.53 -31.35
N GLU A 55 -24.43 -8.26 -30.28
CA GLU A 55 -24.99 -7.67 -29.07
C GLU A 55 -24.03 -6.72 -28.36
N THR A 56 -22.75 -7.09 -28.26
CA THR A 56 -21.75 -6.22 -27.62
C THR A 56 -21.51 -4.95 -28.41
N GLU A 57 -21.54 -5.00 -29.74
CA GLU A 57 -21.48 -3.81 -30.60
C GLU A 57 -22.69 -2.89 -30.40
N LYS A 58 -23.90 -3.45 -30.33
CA LYS A 58 -25.12 -2.69 -29.98
C LYS A 58 -25.00 -2.04 -28.60
N LYS A 59 -24.53 -2.79 -27.60
CA LYS A 59 -24.31 -2.29 -26.23
C LYS A 59 -23.23 -1.20 -26.19
N ILE A 60 -22.18 -1.28 -27.02
CA ILE A 60 -21.16 -0.22 -27.17
C ILE A 60 -21.81 1.06 -27.72
N ALA A 61 -22.65 0.96 -28.75
CA ALA A 61 -23.35 2.11 -29.32
C ALA A 61 -24.26 2.79 -28.28
N ASP A 62 -25.00 2.01 -27.48
CA ASP A 62 -25.87 2.53 -26.42
C ASP A 62 -25.07 3.19 -25.28
N VAL A 63 -23.94 2.60 -24.88
CA VAL A 63 -23.07 3.20 -23.86
C VAL A 63 -22.41 4.48 -24.38
N LYS A 64 -22.05 4.55 -25.67
CA LYS A 64 -21.57 5.79 -26.31
C LYS A 64 -22.63 6.89 -26.27
N LYS A 65 -23.88 6.58 -26.65
CA LYS A 65 -25.01 7.52 -26.54
C LYS A 65 -25.26 7.97 -25.10
N LYS A 66 -25.16 7.08 -24.11
CA LYS A 66 -25.29 7.44 -22.69
C LYS A 66 -24.16 8.35 -22.21
N ILE A 67 -22.93 8.17 -22.70
CA ILE A 67 -21.80 9.05 -22.37
C ILE A 67 -21.98 10.43 -23.01
N GLU A 68 -22.46 10.48 -24.25
CA GLU A 68 -22.75 11.73 -24.96
C GLU A 68 -23.91 12.51 -24.32
N ALA A 69 -25.00 11.82 -23.95
CA ALA A 69 -26.14 12.40 -23.24
C ALA A 69 -25.77 12.92 -21.84
N LEU A 70 -24.73 12.38 -21.20
CA LEU A 70 -24.18 12.88 -19.93
C LEU A 70 -23.32 14.15 -20.11
N GLY A 71 -23.13 14.62 -21.34
CA GLY A 71 -22.38 15.81 -21.70
C GLY A 71 -20.87 15.69 -21.43
N PRO A 72 -20.06 16.64 -21.93
CA PRO A 72 -18.68 16.78 -21.48
C PRO A 72 -18.72 17.16 -20.00
N GLN A 73 -18.54 16.17 -19.12
CA GLN A 73 -18.13 16.39 -17.74
C GLN A 73 -16.92 17.32 -17.79
N ALA A 74 -17.13 18.59 -17.44
CA ALA A 74 -16.11 19.61 -17.43
C ALA A 74 -14.86 19.03 -16.75
N LYS A 75 -13.70 19.22 -17.40
CA LYS A 75 -12.39 19.08 -16.74
C LYS A 75 -12.52 19.73 -15.35
N PRO A 76 -12.01 19.12 -14.27
CA PRO A 76 -11.94 19.84 -13.01
C PRO A 76 -11.18 21.14 -13.26
N THR A 77 -11.89 22.25 -13.16
CA THR A 77 -11.37 23.60 -13.33
C THR A 77 -10.31 23.80 -12.26
N ALA A 78 -9.08 24.04 -12.69
CA ALA A 78 -8.04 24.58 -11.82
C ALA A 78 -8.54 25.94 -11.29
N PRO A 79 -8.48 26.21 -9.97
CA PRO A 79 -8.93 27.50 -9.45
C PRO A 79 -7.89 28.59 -9.77
N ALA A 80 -8.34 29.65 -10.45
CA ALA A 80 -7.64 30.91 -10.62
C ALA A 80 -7.76 31.78 -9.34
N PRO A 81 -6.88 32.79 -9.15
CA PRO A 81 -6.50 33.32 -7.84
C PRO A 81 -7.48 34.37 -7.31
N ALA A 82 -7.86 34.26 -6.03
CA ALA A 82 -8.60 35.31 -5.32
C ALA A 82 -7.66 36.08 -4.38
N VAL A 83 -7.77 37.40 -4.45
CA VAL A 83 -6.90 38.42 -3.86
C VAL A 83 -7.52 38.88 -2.53
N VAL A 84 -6.66 38.97 -1.49
CA VAL A 84 -6.75 39.61 -0.15
C VAL A 84 -7.90 39.24 0.82
N SER A 85 -7.53 38.70 1.98
CA SER A 85 -7.61 39.42 3.27
C SER A 85 -7.05 38.57 4.41
N SER A 86 -6.27 39.24 5.25
CA SER A 86 -5.49 38.73 6.38
C SER A 86 -6.33 38.16 7.52
N THR A 87 -5.99 36.97 8.02
CA THR A 87 -5.55 36.68 9.40
C THR A 87 -5.74 35.19 9.76
N LYS A 88 -4.84 34.70 10.62
CA LYS A 88 -4.76 33.36 11.26
C LYS A 88 -4.05 32.24 10.49
N SER A 89 -2.84 32.02 10.98
CA SER A 89 -1.95 30.87 10.85
C SER A 89 -2.66 29.51 10.86
N SER A 90 -2.09 28.57 10.09
CA SER A 90 -2.28 27.10 10.05
C SER A 90 -2.83 26.53 8.74
N LYS A 91 -2.10 26.69 7.63
CA LYS A 91 -2.20 25.79 6.46
C LYS A 91 -1.13 26.11 5.40
N THR A 92 0.10 25.69 5.65
CA THR A 92 1.17 25.71 4.63
C THR A 92 1.99 24.43 4.72
N ASP A 93 1.41 23.27 4.40
CA ASP A 93 2.19 22.02 4.26
C ASP A 93 1.59 21.01 3.26
N ALA A 94 0.50 21.36 2.55
CA ALA A 94 -0.17 20.44 1.63
C ALA A 94 0.20 20.61 0.15
N GLY A 95 1.08 21.57 -0.18
CA GLY A 95 1.42 21.90 -1.57
C GLY A 95 2.55 21.07 -2.19
N ASN A 96 3.45 20.51 -1.39
CA ASN A 96 4.66 19.84 -1.87
C ASN A 96 4.64 18.30 -1.78
N SER A 97 3.53 17.70 -1.31
CA SER A 97 3.50 16.28 -0.91
C SER A 97 2.92 15.31 -1.95
N ALA A 98 2.27 15.79 -3.02
CA ALA A 98 1.57 14.90 -3.94
C ALA A 98 2.50 14.11 -4.91
N SER A 99 3.58 14.74 -5.41
CA SER A 99 4.59 14.05 -6.24
C SER A 99 5.73 13.45 -5.40
N LYS A 100 6.10 14.09 -4.29
CA LYS A 100 7.19 13.66 -3.39
C LYS A 100 6.76 12.66 -2.31
N GLY A 101 5.47 12.61 -1.98
CA GLY A 101 4.89 11.61 -1.07
C GLY A 101 5.06 10.18 -1.59
N GLY A 102 5.12 10.02 -2.92
CA GLY A 102 5.46 8.75 -3.56
C GLY A 102 6.88 8.28 -3.23
N ILE A 103 7.87 9.17 -3.36
CA ILE A 103 9.29 8.85 -3.15
C ILE A 103 9.55 8.45 -1.69
N LYS A 104 9.09 9.29 -0.75
CA LYS A 104 9.22 9.02 0.69
C LYS A 104 8.57 7.67 1.07
N ALA A 105 7.39 7.38 0.52
CA ALA A 105 6.70 6.11 0.77
C ALA A 105 7.40 4.90 0.13
N THR A 106 7.95 5.05 -1.08
CA THR A 106 8.72 3.97 -1.72
C THR A 106 10.01 3.68 -0.98
N GLU A 107 10.70 4.71 -0.48
CA GLU A 107 11.91 4.53 0.32
C GLU A 107 11.62 3.94 1.68
N LEU A 108 10.53 4.36 2.34
CA LEU A 108 10.09 3.75 3.60
C LEU A 108 9.87 2.23 3.44
N ARG A 109 9.20 1.82 2.35
CA ARG A 109 9.02 0.40 2.01
C ARG A 109 10.35 -0.28 1.63
N ARG A 110 11.27 0.43 0.97
CA ARG A 110 12.58 -0.12 0.60
C ARG A 110 13.45 -0.36 1.84
N ALA A 111 13.54 0.62 2.75
CA ALA A 111 14.24 0.50 4.02
C ALA A 111 13.67 -0.64 4.88
N GLY A 112 12.33 -0.71 5.02
CA GLY A 112 11.68 -1.80 5.75
C GLY A 112 12.00 -3.18 5.16
N ARG A 113 11.98 -3.33 3.82
CA ARG A 113 12.37 -4.59 3.17
C ARG A 113 13.85 -4.93 3.35
N LYS A 114 14.74 -3.93 3.32
CA LYS A 114 16.17 -4.13 3.61
C LYS A 114 16.39 -4.66 5.02
N ILE A 115 15.74 -4.08 6.03
CA ILE A 115 15.83 -4.57 7.42
C ILE A 115 15.35 -6.02 7.53
N VAL A 116 14.21 -6.35 6.89
CA VAL A 116 13.68 -7.73 6.90
C VAL A 116 14.62 -8.69 6.18
N ALA A 117 15.13 -8.32 5.01
CA ALA A 117 16.08 -9.12 4.25
C ALA A 117 17.39 -9.33 5.04
N PHE A 118 17.88 -8.28 5.69
CA PHE A 118 19.07 -8.32 6.53
C PHE A 118 18.90 -9.30 7.70
N LYS A 119 17.80 -9.19 8.46
CA LYS A 119 17.49 -10.11 9.56
C LYS A 119 17.32 -11.57 9.09
N LYS A 120 16.87 -11.78 7.85
CA LYS A 120 16.77 -13.11 7.23
C LYS A 120 18.14 -13.66 6.80
N GLN A 121 19.00 -12.82 6.25
CA GLN A 121 20.34 -13.20 5.79
C GLN A 121 21.33 -13.41 6.94
N HIS A 122 21.17 -12.65 8.02
CA HIS A 122 22.06 -12.63 9.17
C HIS A 122 21.30 -13.05 10.43
N PRO A 123 20.96 -14.34 10.63
CA PRO A 123 20.22 -14.76 11.83
C PRO A 123 20.98 -14.47 13.14
N ASN A 124 22.31 -14.34 13.06
CA ASN A 124 23.21 -14.08 14.18
C ASN A 124 23.58 -12.59 14.34
N TYR A 125 22.77 -11.68 13.79
CA TYR A 125 23.01 -10.23 13.85
C TYR A 125 23.15 -9.67 15.28
N THR A 126 22.68 -10.40 16.29
CA THR A 126 22.80 -10.02 17.71
C THR A 126 24.17 -10.33 18.31
N THR A 127 24.89 -11.31 17.75
CA THR A 127 26.19 -11.76 18.27
C THR A 127 27.37 -11.19 17.50
N SER A 128 27.17 -10.85 16.22
CA SER A 128 28.20 -10.22 15.40
C SER A 128 28.12 -8.69 15.52
N GLU A 129 29.20 -8.05 16.00
CA GLU A 129 29.26 -6.60 16.14
C GLU A 129 29.05 -5.89 14.79
N ALA A 130 29.71 -6.37 13.73
CA ALA A 130 29.60 -5.79 12.38
C ALA A 130 28.15 -5.83 11.86
N GLU A 131 27.48 -6.97 12.00
CA GLU A 131 26.08 -7.12 11.55
C GLU A 131 25.12 -6.29 12.40
N SER A 132 25.38 -6.20 13.71
CA SER A 132 24.59 -5.36 14.60
C SER A 132 24.71 -3.88 14.23
N THR A 133 25.90 -3.42 13.86
CA THR A 133 26.11 -2.03 13.41
C THR A 133 25.40 -1.73 12.10
N GLU A 134 25.42 -2.66 11.14
CA GLU A 134 24.70 -2.50 9.87
C GLU A 134 23.18 -2.46 10.08
N LEU A 135 22.64 -3.31 10.97
CA LEU A 135 21.22 -3.25 11.32
C LEU A 135 20.84 -1.90 11.92
N VAL A 136 21.68 -1.34 12.81
CA VAL A 136 21.45 -0.01 13.40
C VAL A 136 21.46 1.07 12.33
N GLU A 137 22.35 1.00 11.35
CA GLU A 137 22.37 1.93 10.21
C GLU A 137 21.09 1.83 9.37
N LEU A 138 20.62 0.62 9.08
CA LEU A 138 19.36 0.39 8.36
C LEU A 138 18.14 0.88 9.15
N GLU A 139 18.15 0.73 10.47
CA GLU A 139 17.10 1.28 11.34
C GLU A 139 17.17 2.82 11.39
N LEU A 140 18.36 3.41 11.42
CA LEU A 140 18.53 4.87 11.31
C LEU A 140 18.00 5.40 9.97
N ASP A 141 18.20 4.69 8.87
CA ASP A 141 17.62 5.02 7.57
C ASP A 141 16.08 5.06 7.63
N LEU A 142 15.46 4.04 8.22
CA LEU A 142 14.00 4.01 8.40
C LEU A 142 13.51 5.23 9.18
N MET A 143 14.25 5.60 10.23
CA MET A 143 13.90 6.71 11.12
C MET A 143 14.12 8.07 10.47
N TYR A 144 15.21 8.23 9.72
CA TYR A 144 15.45 9.38 8.86
C TYR A 144 14.26 9.62 7.93
N ILE A 145 13.79 8.56 7.25
CA ILE A 145 12.65 8.66 6.35
C ILE A 145 11.41 9.07 7.15
N LYS A 146 11.10 8.38 8.25
CA LYS A 146 9.86 8.61 9.01
C LYS A 146 9.78 10.03 9.57
N TYR A 147 10.86 10.51 10.18
CA TYR A 147 10.90 11.77 10.93
C TYR A 147 11.56 12.92 10.16
N TYR A 148 11.77 12.76 8.85
CA TYR A 148 12.30 13.84 8.01
C TYR A 148 11.51 15.15 8.21
N PRO A 149 12.18 16.32 8.38
CA PRO A 149 11.54 17.60 8.63
C PRO A 149 10.46 17.94 7.58
N LYS A 150 9.24 18.20 8.04
CA LYS A 150 8.07 18.40 7.15
C LYS A 150 8.15 19.67 6.29
N GLY A 151 8.96 20.66 6.69
CA GLY A 151 9.16 21.92 5.96
C GLY A 151 10.33 21.92 4.98
N GLN A 152 11.08 20.81 4.86
CA GLN A 152 12.22 20.70 3.94
C GLN A 152 11.91 19.74 2.79
N GLU A 153 12.60 19.94 1.66
CA GLU A 153 12.53 18.98 0.55
C GLU A 153 13.20 17.67 0.94
N TYR A 154 12.42 16.59 0.89
CA TYR A 154 12.92 15.25 1.18
C TYR A 154 14.11 14.89 0.28
N ILE A 155 15.23 14.50 0.90
CA ILE A 155 16.44 14.09 0.20
C ILE A 155 16.48 12.54 0.17
N PRO A 156 16.31 11.89 -0.99
CA PRO A 156 16.15 10.44 -1.07
C PRO A 156 17.44 9.67 -0.76
N ILE A 157 17.42 8.69 0.14
CA ILE A 157 18.63 7.95 0.52
C ILE A 157 19.13 7.05 -0.62
N TYR A 158 18.22 6.39 -1.33
CA TYR A 158 18.57 5.26 -2.22
C TYR A 158 18.60 5.63 -3.71
N THR A 159 19.04 6.85 -4.03
CA THR A 159 19.26 7.34 -5.38
C THR A 159 20.74 7.34 -5.73
N GLU A 160 21.08 7.03 -6.98
CA GLU A 160 22.47 6.92 -7.45
C GLU A 160 23.11 8.29 -7.77
N SER A 161 22.30 9.32 -8.05
CA SER A 161 22.77 10.66 -8.44
C SER A 161 22.65 11.68 -7.31
N VAL A 162 23.53 11.58 -6.31
CA VAL A 162 23.55 12.48 -5.14
C VAL A 162 24.68 13.49 -5.25
N THR A 163 24.39 14.77 -5.03
CA THR A 163 25.43 15.81 -4.94
C THR A 163 26.08 15.82 -3.56
N GLU A 164 27.34 16.24 -3.44
CA GLU A 164 28.05 16.29 -2.15
C GLU A 164 27.32 17.13 -1.09
N VAL A 165 26.64 18.20 -1.52
CA VAL A 165 25.81 19.06 -0.66
C VAL A 165 24.66 18.27 -0.05
N GLN A 166 24.01 17.41 -0.84
CA GLN A 166 22.94 16.54 -0.36
C GLN A 166 23.46 15.46 0.58
N VAL A 167 24.68 14.94 0.38
CA VAL A 167 25.30 13.99 1.30
C VAL A 167 25.51 14.62 2.68
N LYS A 168 26.07 15.83 2.74
CA LYS A 168 26.26 16.57 4.01
C LYS A 168 24.94 16.86 4.72
N ALA A 169 23.93 17.33 3.99
CA ALA A 169 22.61 17.55 4.56
C ALA A 169 21.97 16.25 5.08
N ARG A 170 22.18 15.12 4.41
CA ARG A 170 21.69 13.81 4.90
C ARG A 170 22.38 13.40 6.18
N THR A 171 23.71 13.53 6.27
CA THR A 171 24.46 13.14 7.47
C THR A 171 24.06 13.99 8.67
N GLU A 172 23.90 15.31 8.48
CA GLU A 172 23.41 16.21 9.54
C GLU A 172 22.01 15.81 10.03
N ILE A 173 21.08 15.53 9.12
CA ILE A 173 19.72 15.12 9.48
C ILE A 173 19.72 13.72 10.14
N ARG A 174 20.56 12.79 9.68
CA ARG A 174 20.72 11.47 10.31
C ARG A 174 21.27 11.59 11.73
N GLU A 175 22.27 12.43 11.96
CA GLU A 175 22.82 12.69 13.28
C GLU A 175 21.80 13.35 14.21
N ASN A 176 21.05 14.33 13.71
CA ASN A 176 19.95 14.93 14.48
C ASN A 176 18.88 13.90 14.83
N THR A 177 18.57 12.98 13.91
CA THR A 177 17.64 11.87 14.17
C THR A 177 18.19 10.90 15.22
N ARG A 178 19.49 10.59 15.18
CA ARG A 178 20.16 9.76 16.20
C ARG A 178 20.10 10.44 17.59
N LYS A 179 20.46 11.72 17.68
CA LYS A 179 20.38 12.51 18.92
C LYS A 179 18.94 12.58 19.46
N ALA A 180 17.96 12.78 18.59
CA ALA A 180 16.54 12.82 18.96
C ALA A 180 15.99 11.45 19.40
N LEU A 181 16.61 10.34 18.96
CA LEU A 181 16.30 9.00 19.42
C LEU A 181 16.91 8.69 20.79
N GLU A 182 18.12 9.17 21.01
CA GLU A 182 18.81 9.05 22.30
C GLU A 182 18.17 9.92 23.38
N SER A 183 17.69 11.11 23.02
CA SER A 183 16.96 12.01 23.93
C SER A 183 15.54 11.54 24.24
N GLY A 184 15.03 10.52 23.55
CA GLY A 184 13.67 10.00 23.72
C GLY A 184 12.57 10.89 23.12
N GLU A 185 12.92 11.95 22.40
CA GLU A 185 11.95 12.78 21.66
C GLU A 185 11.28 12.01 20.52
N LEU A 186 12.00 11.06 19.92
CA LEU A 186 11.51 10.17 18.87
C LEU A 186 11.34 8.75 19.40
N LYS A 187 10.14 8.19 19.24
CA LYS A 187 9.89 6.77 19.54
C LYS A 187 10.49 5.89 18.44
N LYS A 188 11.43 5.02 18.80
CA LYS A 188 11.83 3.85 17.98
C LYS A 188 10.56 3.06 17.67
N SER A 189 10.25 2.84 16.40
CA SER A 189 9.18 1.91 16.04
C SER A 189 9.72 0.49 16.17
N THR A 190 9.98 0.06 17.40
CA THR A 190 10.07 -1.35 17.72
C THR A 190 8.68 -1.94 17.47
N GLY A 191 8.60 -2.92 16.57
CA GLY A 191 7.37 -3.61 16.19
C GLY A 191 6.84 -4.54 17.29
N VAL A 192 6.73 -4.06 18.53
CA VAL A 192 6.13 -4.75 19.68
C VAL A 192 5.34 -3.72 20.50
N GLU A 193 4.26 -3.18 19.94
CA GLU A 193 3.07 -2.73 20.68
C GLU A 193 1.90 -2.75 19.71
N LYS A 194 1.40 -3.97 19.46
CA LYS A 194 0.05 -4.18 18.96
C LYS A 194 -0.85 -4.30 20.19
N SER A 195 -1.15 -3.19 20.84
CA SER A 195 -2.32 -3.06 21.70
C SER A 195 -3.47 -2.46 20.89
N GLU A 196 -3.78 -3.11 19.77
CA GLU A 196 -5.08 -2.93 19.13
C GLU A 196 -6.07 -3.78 19.91
N GLU A 197 -6.87 -3.12 20.73
CA GLU A 197 -8.10 -3.63 21.31
C GLU A 197 -8.86 -4.44 20.26
N LYS A 198 -8.88 -5.76 20.45
CA LYS A 198 -9.64 -6.71 19.65
C LYS A 198 -11.13 -6.39 19.77
N THR A 199 -11.65 -5.54 18.90
CA THR A 199 -13.07 -5.59 18.56
C THR A 199 -13.28 -6.86 17.75
N LYS A 200 -13.91 -7.86 18.38
CA LYS A 200 -14.32 -9.11 17.75
C LYS A 200 -15.25 -8.77 16.57
N SER A 201 -14.74 -8.80 15.34
CA SER A 201 -15.59 -8.94 14.16
C SER A 201 -15.82 -10.44 13.93
N VAL A 202 -17.08 -10.82 14.13
CA VAL A 202 -17.62 -12.14 13.84
C VAL A 202 -18.10 -12.12 12.39
N ILE A 203 -17.82 -13.20 11.65
CA ILE A 203 -18.29 -13.58 10.30
C ILE A 203 -17.40 -13.14 9.12
N GLY A 204 -16.76 -14.16 8.52
CA GLY A 204 -16.14 -14.09 7.20
C GLY A 204 -15.04 -15.12 7.01
N LYS A 205 -15.35 -16.42 7.13
CA LYS A 205 -14.44 -17.51 6.75
C LYS A 205 -14.16 -17.41 5.24
N HIS A 206 -13.02 -16.83 4.88
CA HIS A 206 -12.42 -17.08 3.58
C HIS A 206 -11.61 -18.38 3.69
N PRO A 207 -11.73 -19.32 2.73
CA PRO A 207 -10.89 -20.50 2.73
C PRO A 207 -9.44 -20.05 2.63
N ALA A 208 -8.61 -20.55 3.55
CA ALA A 208 -7.17 -20.48 3.44
C ALA A 208 -6.81 -21.00 2.05
N SER A 209 -6.12 -20.16 1.26
CA SER A 209 -5.27 -20.68 0.21
C SER A 209 -4.20 -21.51 0.92
N ASN A 210 -4.43 -22.82 0.96
CA ASN A 210 -3.40 -23.83 1.15
C ASN A 210 -2.35 -23.63 0.06
N TRP A 211 -1.34 -22.81 0.38
CA TRP A 211 -0.08 -22.77 -0.35
C TRP A 211 1.05 -22.98 0.65
N SER A 212 0.91 -24.09 1.38
CA SER A 212 1.95 -24.79 2.12
C SER A 212 1.64 -26.28 1.95
N ASP A 213 2.16 -26.87 0.87
CA ASP A 213 2.31 -28.31 0.66
C ASP A 213 2.98 -28.54 -0.69
N ASP A 214 4.31 -28.51 -0.70
CA ASP A 214 5.14 -29.29 -1.64
C ASP A 214 6.56 -29.35 -1.06
N GLU A 215 6.65 -29.86 0.17
CA GLU A 215 7.89 -30.24 0.84
C GLU A 215 7.70 -31.72 1.21
N GLU A 216 7.80 -32.59 0.20
CA GLU A 216 7.93 -34.03 0.37
C GLU A 216 9.05 -34.58 -0.53
N GLU A 217 9.99 -35.23 0.15
CA GLU A 217 10.75 -36.42 -0.27
C GLU A 217 11.81 -36.30 -1.37
N GLU A 218 13.06 -36.02 -0.97
CA GLU A 218 14.25 -36.57 -1.66
C GLU A 218 15.53 -36.44 -0.81
N GLU A 219 15.55 -36.89 0.46
CA GLU A 219 16.78 -36.86 1.27
C GLU A 219 16.84 -37.98 2.34
N GLU A 220 16.61 -39.25 1.97
CA GLU A 220 16.82 -40.40 2.89
C GLU A 220 17.51 -41.64 2.27
N GLU A 221 18.07 -41.60 1.05
CA GLU A 221 18.76 -42.77 0.44
C GLU A 221 20.30 -42.75 0.49
N GLU A 222 20.96 -41.69 0.99
CA GLU A 222 22.45 -41.63 0.98
C GLU A 222 23.17 -42.09 2.27
N GLU A 223 22.46 -42.40 3.37
CA GLU A 223 23.11 -42.86 4.61
C GLU A 223 23.23 -44.40 4.76
N GLU A 224 22.38 -45.21 4.12
CA GLU A 224 22.49 -46.69 4.21
C GLU A 224 23.62 -47.30 3.37
N GLU A 225 24.14 -46.60 2.36
CA GLU A 225 25.26 -47.11 1.56
C GLU A 225 26.62 -46.95 2.27
N ARG A 226 26.72 -46.06 3.27
CA ARG A 226 27.96 -45.83 4.03
C ARG A 226 28.16 -46.82 5.18
N GLU A 227 27.10 -47.38 5.75
CA GLU A 227 27.23 -48.42 6.79
C GLU A 227 27.51 -49.81 6.19
N ASN A 228 26.94 -50.13 5.02
CA ASN A 228 27.17 -51.44 4.38
C ASN A 228 28.58 -51.62 3.78
N LYS A 229 29.36 -50.54 3.61
CA LYS A 229 30.78 -50.61 3.19
C LYS A 229 31.76 -50.79 4.35
N LYS A 230 31.34 -50.56 5.60
CA LYS A 230 32.20 -50.74 6.78
C LYS A 230 32.18 -52.17 7.35
N LEU A 231 31.20 -52.99 6.97
CA LEU A 231 31.05 -54.38 7.40
C LEU A 231 31.65 -55.42 6.43
N LYS A 232 32.34 -54.98 5.37
CA LYS A 232 33.03 -55.88 4.40
C LYS A 232 34.56 -55.80 4.46
N THR A 233 35.11 -55.18 5.49
CA THR A 233 36.57 -55.09 5.74
C THR A 233 36.96 -55.53 7.14
N GLU A 234 36.24 -56.51 7.70
CA GLU A 234 36.74 -57.40 8.76
C GLU A 234 36.62 -58.86 8.31
#